data_AF-A0A068YS67-F1
#
_entry.id   AF-A0A068YS67-F1
#
_cell.length_a   1.000
_cell.length_b   1.000
_cell.length_c   1.000
_cell.angle_alpha   90.00
_cell.angle_beta   90.00
_cell.angle_gamma   90.00
#
_symmetry.space_group_name_H-M   'P 1'
#
loop_
_entity.id
_entity.type
_entity.pdbx_description
1 polymer ?
#
loop_
_entity_poly.entity_id
_entity_poly.type
_entity_poly.pdbx_seq_one_letter_code
_entity_poly.pdbx_strand_id
1 'polypeptide(L)'
;MLYDLDAASTVLAQQVPPNDGTLVNVGALAVPFSGAAAMDIAGGANGLVLAALRTGAAGPYTLYTVSLTTGVATLYRNTTGDATRSPIGGSAGPSVLDIAIRF
;
A
#
# COMPACT_ATOMS: atom_id res chain seq x y z
N MET A 1 -12.93 2.90 9.98
CA MET A 1 -13.02 1.99 8.83
C MET A 1 -11.76 1.15 8.84
N LEU A 2 -11.82 -0.13 8.49
CA LEU A 2 -10.66 -1.02 8.44
C LEU A 2 -10.43 -1.44 7.00
N TYR A 3 -9.20 -1.29 6.53
CA TYR A 3 -8.80 -1.54 5.15
C TYR A 3 -7.64 -2.53 5.12
N ASP A 4 -7.63 -3.36 4.08
CA ASP A 4 -6.59 -4.36 3.82
C ASP A 4 -6.01 -4.15 2.42
N LEU A 5 -4.72 -4.43 2.30
CA LEU A 5 -4.08 -4.66 1.00
C LEU A 5 -4.17 -6.16 0.69
N ASP A 6 -5.03 -6.56 -0.24
CA ASP A 6 -5.14 -7.95 -0.65
C ASP A 6 -4.19 -8.23 -1.83
N ALA A 7 -3.09 -8.94 -1.55
CA ALA A 7 -2.09 -9.32 -2.54
C ALA A 7 -2.62 -10.36 -3.54
N ALA A 8 -3.54 -11.24 -3.12
CA ALA A 8 -4.03 -12.33 -3.96
C ALA A 8 -4.87 -11.79 -5.13
N SER A 9 -5.70 -10.77 -4.86
CA SER A 9 -6.53 -10.13 -5.88
C SER A 9 -5.99 -8.76 -6.37
N THR A 10 -4.92 -8.24 -5.74
CA THR A 10 -4.30 -6.94 -6.05
C THR A 10 -5.30 -5.77 -5.92
N VAL A 11 -6.06 -5.76 -4.82
CA VAL A 11 -7.06 -4.72 -4.53
C VAL A 11 -6.85 -4.11 -3.16
N LEU A 12 -7.34 -2.87 -3.00
CA LEU A 12 -7.69 -2.36 -1.68
C LEU A 12 -9.04 -2.99 -1.30
N ALA A 13 -9.09 -3.61 -0.13
CA ALA A 13 -10.32 -4.16 0.43
C ALA A 13 -10.71 -3.43 1.73
N GLN A 14 -11.98 -3.49 2.08
CA GLN A 14 -12.52 -2.98 3.33
C GLN A 14 -13.18 -4.11 4.12
N GLN A 15 -12.96 -4.16 5.43
CA GLN A 15 -13.69 -5.04 6.33
C GLN A 15 -14.95 -4.35 6.85
N VAL A 16 -16.11 -4.95 6.56
CA VAL A 16 -17.42 -4.41 6.93
C VAL A 16 -18.35 -5.56 7.35
N PRO A 17 -18.51 -5.84 8.66
CA PRO A 17 -17.96 -5.12 9.82
C PRO A 17 -16.45 -5.33 10.03
N PRO A 18 -15.78 -4.43 10.78
CA PRO A 18 -14.36 -4.59 11.11
C PRO A 18 -14.13 -5.91 11.86
N ASN A 19 -13.26 -6.78 11.35
CA ASN A 19 -12.85 -8.06 11.94
C ASN A 19 -13.84 -9.24 11.80
N ASP A 20 -14.81 -9.22 10.89
CA ASP A 20 -15.66 -10.41 10.65
C ASP A 20 -15.03 -11.45 9.72
N GLY A 21 -13.82 -11.17 9.21
CA GLY A 21 -13.08 -12.03 8.29
C GLY A 21 -13.52 -11.91 6.82
N THR A 22 -14.42 -10.98 6.48
CA THR A 22 -14.85 -10.72 5.11
C THR A 22 -14.15 -9.48 4.53
N LEU A 23 -13.83 -9.56 3.24
CA LEU A 23 -13.20 -8.49 2.47
C LEU A 23 -14.15 -8.00 1.39
N VAL A 24 -14.51 -6.72 1.44
CA VAL A 24 -15.27 -6.03 0.39
C VAL A 24 -14.29 -5.27 -0.50
N ASN A 25 -14.29 -5.58 -1.80
CA ASN A 25 -13.40 -4.92 -2.76
C ASN A 25 -13.75 -3.42 -2.91
N VAL A 26 -12.76 -2.54 -2.69
CA VAL A 26 -12.85 -1.10 -2.93
C VAL A 26 -12.42 -0.75 -4.35
N GLY A 27 -11.36 -1.37 -4.84
CA GLY A 27 -10.85 -1.21 -6.19
C GLY A 27 -9.40 -1.68 -6.37
N ALA A 28 -8.97 -1.78 -7.63
CA ALA A 28 -7.65 -2.28 -7.97
C ALA A 28 -6.53 -1.33 -7.54
N LEU A 29 -5.47 -1.87 -6.94
CA LEU A 29 -4.25 -1.10 -6.64
C LEU A 29 -3.49 -0.70 -7.91
N ALA A 30 -3.70 -1.45 -9.01
CA ALA A 30 -2.94 -1.35 -10.27
C ALA A 30 -1.43 -1.61 -10.15
N VAL A 31 -0.97 -2.03 -8.96
CA VAL A 31 0.41 -2.39 -8.65
C VAL A 31 0.39 -3.76 -7.98
N PRO A 32 0.74 -4.84 -8.70
CA PRO A 32 0.85 -6.15 -8.07
C PRO A 32 1.95 -6.12 -7.00
N PHE A 33 1.74 -6.83 -5.91
CA PHE A 33 2.71 -6.93 -4.84
C PHE A 33 2.67 -8.32 -4.21
N SER A 34 3.76 -8.71 -3.57
CA SER A 34 3.86 -10.01 -2.91
C SER A 34 4.73 -9.95 -1.65
N GLY A 35 4.43 -10.84 -0.71
CA GLY A 35 5.12 -10.89 0.58
C GLY A 35 4.73 -9.75 1.50
N ALA A 36 5.68 -9.31 2.34
CA ALA A 36 5.46 -8.21 3.28
C ALA A 36 5.13 -6.92 2.53
N ALA A 37 4.17 -6.18 3.06
CA ALA A 37 3.75 -4.85 2.66
C ALA A 37 3.34 -4.09 3.92
N ALA A 38 3.37 -2.77 3.89
CA ALA A 38 2.92 -1.94 5.00
C ALA A 38 2.05 -0.81 4.47
N MET A 39 1.01 -0.45 5.22
CA MET A 39 0.11 0.66 4.89
C MET A 39 -0.20 1.43 6.16
N ASP A 40 -0.17 2.75 6.07
CA ASP A 40 -0.62 3.62 7.16
C ASP A 40 -1.54 4.71 6.64
N ILE A 41 -2.50 5.11 7.48
CA ILE A 41 -3.55 6.07 7.19
C ILE A 41 -3.49 7.17 8.26
N ALA A 42 -2.99 8.35 7.87
CA ALA A 42 -3.06 9.54 8.72
C ALA A 42 -4.32 10.34 8.42
N GLY A 43 -4.99 10.90 9.44
CA GLY A 43 -6.06 11.89 9.26
C GLY A 43 -7.46 11.36 8.96
N GLY A 44 -7.72 10.05 9.13
CA GLY A 44 -9.05 9.45 8.93
C GLY A 44 -9.40 9.18 7.46
N ALA A 45 -10.70 9.06 7.13
CA ALA A 45 -11.19 8.53 5.84
C ALA A 45 -10.79 9.33 4.59
N ASN A 46 -10.35 10.59 4.74
CA ASN A 46 -9.92 11.47 3.63
C ASN A 46 -8.45 11.90 3.74
N GLY A 47 -7.70 11.31 4.66
CA GLY A 47 -6.34 11.73 4.94
C GLY A 47 -5.30 11.04 4.04
N LEU A 48 -4.01 11.25 4.36
CA LEU A 48 -2.92 10.69 3.59
C LEU A 48 -2.81 9.18 3.87
N VAL A 49 -2.95 8.38 2.82
CA VAL A 49 -2.67 6.94 2.87
C VAL A 49 -1.38 6.66 2.15
N LEU A 50 -0.44 6.03 2.85
CA LEU A 50 0.80 5.55 2.26
C LEU A 50 0.84 4.03 2.27
N ALA A 51 1.42 3.44 1.23
CA ALA A 51 1.70 2.02 1.15
C ALA A 51 3.13 1.76 0.67
N ALA A 52 3.83 0.86 1.33
CA ALA A 52 5.12 0.33 0.92
C ALA A 52 4.89 -1.04 0.26
N LEU A 53 5.06 -1.12 -1.06
CA LEU A 53 4.79 -2.32 -1.86
C LEU A 53 6.03 -2.78 -2.62
N ARG A 54 6.15 -4.08 -2.88
CA ARG A 54 7.14 -4.67 -3.80
C ARG A 54 6.57 -5.89 -4.52
N THR A 55 7.06 -6.16 -5.73
CA THR A 55 6.59 -7.27 -6.58
C THR A 55 7.30 -8.61 -6.30
N GLY A 56 8.40 -8.63 -5.54
CA GLY A 56 9.22 -9.83 -5.32
C GLY A 56 9.61 -10.09 -3.86
N ALA A 57 10.27 -11.23 -3.62
CA ALA A 57 10.68 -11.67 -2.28
C ALA A 57 11.85 -10.86 -1.68
N ALA A 58 12.58 -10.12 -2.52
CA ALA A 58 13.70 -9.27 -2.14
C ALA A 58 13.72 -8.01 -3.01
N GLY A 59 14.55 -7.05 -2.65
CA GLY A 59 14.63 -5.77 -3.34
C GLY A 59 13.98 -4.62 -2.56
N PRO A 60 14.17 -3.38 -3.04
CA PRO A 60 13.59 -2.21 -2.41
C PRO A 60 12.06 -2.25 -2.49
N TYR A 61 11.42 -1.66 -1.51
CA TYR A 61 10.01 -1.32 -1.60
C TYR A 61 9.85 -0.01 -2.35
N THR A 62 8.67 0.20 -2.92
CA THR A 62 8.27 1.48 -3.50
C THR A 62 7.18 2.09 -2.65
N LEU A 63 7.31 3.38 -2.35
CA LEU A 63 6.32 4.14 -1.59
C LEU A 63 5.24 4.70 -2.51
N TYR A 64 3.98 4.39 -2.21
CA TYR A 64 2.80 4.83 -2.93
C TYR A 64 1.86 5.64 -2.04
N THR A 65 1.07 6.51 -2.66
CA THR A 65 -0.23 6.97 -2.13
C THR A 65 -1.34 6.07 -2.62
N VAL A 66 -2.33 5.77 -1.77
CA VAL A 66 -3.48 4.92 -2.13
C VAL A 66 -4.80 5.69 -1.93
N SER A 67 -5.70 5.61 -2.89
CA SER A 67 -7.04 6.20 -2.76
C SER A 67 -7.99 5.24 -2.03
N LEU A 68 -8.56 5.65 -0.88
CA LEU A 68 -9.58 4.85 -0.17
C LEU A 68 -10.94 4.76 -0.87
N THR A 69 -11.13 5.53 -1.94
CA THR A 69 -12.37 5.54 -2.73
C THR A 69 -12.27 4.66 -3.98
N THR A 70 -11.09 4.62 -4.60
CA THR A 70 -10.88 3.94 -5.89
C THR A 70 -9.93 2.75 -5.82
N GLY A 71 -9.20 2.60 -4.71
CA GLY A 71 -8.13 1.62 -4.55
C GLY A 71 -6.83 1.96 -5.28
N VAL A 72 -6.81 2.93 -6.19
CA VAL A 72 -5.65 3.19 -7.07
C VAL A 72 -4.43 3.61 -6.25
N ALA A 73 -3.29 2.93 -6.49
CA ALA A 73 -1.99 3.30 -5.96
C ALA A 73 -1.21 4.17 -6.97
N THR A 74 -0.63 5.28 -6.50
CA THR A 74 0.19 6.19 -7.30
C THR A 74 1.52 6.45 -6.61
N LEU A 75 2.60 6.65 -7.36
CA LEU A 75 3.93 6.84 -6.77
C LEU A 75 3.95 8.08 -5.89
N TYR A 76 4.40 7.94 -4.64
CA TYR A 76 4.40 9.07 -3.71
C TYR A 76 5.38 10.16 -4.19
N ARG A 77 4.83 11.37 -4.37
CA ARG A 77 5.56 12.58 -4.83
C ARG A 77 6.39 12.38 -6.10
N ASN A 78 5.95 11.48 -6.98
CA ASN A 78 6.70 11.12 -8.17
C ASN A 78 5.75 11.03 -9.37
N THR A 79 5.83 12.03 -10.23
CA THR A 79 4.99 12.17 -11.43
C THR A 79 5.63 11.59 -12.68
N THR A 80 6.85 11.05 -12.57
CA THR A 80 7.61 10.55 -13.74
C THR A 80 7.23 9.15 -14.16
N GLY A 81 6.45 8.42 -13.34
CA GLY A 81 6.12 7.01 -13.57
C GLY A 81 7.26 6.04 -13.24
N ASP A 82 8.45 6.55 -12.93
CA ASP A 82 9.61 5.74 -12.58
C ASP A 82 9.59 5.35 -11.09
N ALA A 83 9.18 4.13 -10.79
CA ALA A 83 9.11 3.60 -9.42
C ALA A 83 10.45 3.66 -8.66
N THR A 84 11.59 3.64 -9.36
CA THR A 84 12.92 3.67 -8.73
C THR A 84 13.23 4.98 -8.00
N ARG A 85 12.41 6.03 -8.22
CA ARG A 85 12.52 7.33 -7.56
C ARG A 85 11.71 7.48 -6.28
N SER A 86 10.94 6.45 -5.91
CA SER A 86 10.25 6.38 -4.62
C SER A 86 10.72 5.16 -3.78
N PRO A 87 12.04 4.86 -3.68
CA PRO A 87 12.50 3.64 -3.05
C PRO A 87 12.47 3.73 -1.52
N ILE A 88 12.21 2.60 -0.88
CA ILE A 88 12.45 2.38 0.54
C ILE A 88 13.42 1.20 0.65
N GLY A 89 14.57 1.44 1.27
CA GLY A 89 15.64 0.44 1.39
C GLY A 89 16.42 0.23 0.07
N GLY A 90 17.17 -0.88 0.02
CA GLY A 90 18.01 -1.25 -1.13
C GLY A 90 17.79 -2.71 -1.54
N SER A 91 18.54 -3.17 -2.55
CA SER A 91 18.39 -4.52 -3.13
C SER A 91 18.58 -5.66 -2.12
N ALA A 92 19.41 -5.45 -1.10
CA ALA A 92 19.66 -6.36 0.01
C ALA A 92 19.11 -5.85 1.36
N GLY A 93 18.18 -4.89 1.32
CA GLY A 93 17.57 -4.34 2.53
C GLY A 93 16.65 -5.33 3.23
N PRO A 94 16.42 -5.17 4.55
CA PRO A 94 15.43 -5.96 5.27
C PRO A 94 14.02 -5.71 4.72
N SER A 95 13.10 -6.64 4.99
CA SER A 95 11.68 -6.42 4.71
C SER A 95 11.15 -5.24 5.52
N VAL A 96 10.35 -4.38 4.90
CA VAL A 96 9.56 -3.38 5.62
C VAL A 96 8.51 -4.13 6.44
N LEU A 97 8.53 -3.92 7.76
CA LEU A 97 7.55 -4.49 8.67
C LEU A 97 6.36 -3.55 8.85
N ASP A 98 6.63 -2.26 8.98
CA ASP A 98 5.62 -1.24 9.20
C ASP A 98 6.10 0.14 8.72
N ILE A 99 5.14 1.02 8.42
CA ILE A 99 5.38 2.44 8.17
C ILE A 99 4.45 3.26 9.06
N ALA A 100 4.90 4.43 9.49
CA ALA A 100 4.09 5.34 10.27
C ALA A 100 4.23 6.76 9.76
N ILE A 101 3.11 7.45 9.59
CA ILE A 101 3.03 8.86 9.25
C ILE A 101 2.95 9.63 10.57
N ARG A 102 3.97 10.44 10.84
CA ARG A 102 4.02 11.30 12.03
C ARG A 102 3.79 12.76 11.64
N PHE A 103 2.99 13.45 12.45
CA PHE A 103 2.78 14.90 12.43
C PHE A 103 3.47 15.56 13.62
#